data_AF-A0A2S2PFW4-F1
#
_entry.id   AF-A0A2S2PFW4-F1
#
_cell.length_a   1.000
_cell.length_b   1.000
_cell.length_c   1.000
_cell.angle_alpha   90.00
_cell.angle_beta   90.00
_cell.angle_gamma   90.00
#
_symmetry.space_group_name_H-M   'P 1'
#
loop_
_entity.id
_entity.type
_entity.pdbx_description
1 polymer ?
#
loop_
_entity_poly.entity_id
_entity_poly.type
_entity_poly.pdbx_seq_one_letter_code
_entity_poly.pdbx_strand_id
1 'polypeptide(L)'
;MIHTPEDFPDISSSYKVYSELNQSSRISVSVSHIRADDSLHRLDEKDRKCFFYETRTTETKNFPSSRSNAEDNCFSECRLKNTFKMCNCTPYYFDVEESKQQCGIEHIQCLNKIKVLQHNARESEEEFGFLKWSA
;
A
#
# COMPACT_ATOMS: atom_id res chain seq x y z
N MET A 1 4.12 -2.88 14.89
CA MET A 1 3.32 -2.41 13.74
C MET A 1 1.93 -2.99 13.90
N ILE A 2 0.89 -2.21 13.66
CA ILE A 2 -0.51 -2.66 13.75
C ILE A 2 -1.17 -2.31 12.41
N HIS A 3 -1.73 -3.32 11.74
CA HIS A 3 -2.41 -3.22 10.44
C HIS A 3 -3.48 -4.33 10.33
N THR A 4 -4.33 -4.28 9.31
CA THR A 4 -5.33 -5.35 9.10
C THR A 4 -4.65 -6.60 8.48
N PRO A 5 -5.19 -7.82 8.69
CA PRO A 5 -4.58 -9.04 8.16
C PRO A 5 -4.48 -9.07 6.63
N GLU A 6 -5.33 -8.31 5.96
CA GLU A 6 -5.45 -8.24 4.51
C GLU A 6 -4.52 -7.21 3.87
N ASP A 7 -3.90 -6.34 4.68
CA ASP A 7 -2.94 -5.35 4.21
C ASP A 7 -1.54 -5.95 4.13
N PHE A 8 -0.85 -5.65 3.04
CA PHE A 8 0.59 -5.82 2.96
C PHE A 8 1.22 -4.95 4.05
N PRO A 9 2.16 -5.49 4.87
CA PRO A 9 2.75 -4.82 6.02
C PRO A 9 3.75 -3.74 5.57
N ASP A 10 3.24 -2.73 4.89
CA ASP A 10 4.00 -1.61 4.41
C ASP A 10 4.29 -0.64 5.56
N ILE A 11 5.58 -0.36 5.72
CA ILE A 11 6.08 0.61 6.68
C ILE A 11 5.57 2.03 6.41
N SER A 12 5.07 2.30 5.20
CA SER A 12 4.49 3.60 4.85
C SER A 12 2.98 3.72 5.13
N SER A 13 2.23 2.64 5.35
CA SER A 13 0.80 2.68 5.68
C SER A 13 0.50 2.38 7.15
N SER A 14 1.34 1.59 7.80
CA SER A 14 0.99 1.00 9.10
C SER A 14 1.30 1.88 10.31
N TYR A 15 0.47 1.77 11.37
CA TYR A 15 0.76 2.40 12.66
C TYR A 15 1.98 1.76 13.31
N LYS A 16 2.98 2.57 13.64
CA LYS A 16 4.25 2.15 14.24
C LYS A 16 4.19 2.38 15.74
N VAL A 17 4.37 1.31 16.49
CA VAL A 17 4.62 1.37 17.92
C VAL A 17 6.10 1.09 18.12
N TYR A 18 6.81 2.03 18.71
CA TYR A 18 8.20 1.88 19.11
C TYR A 18 8.24 1.45 20.57
N SER A 19 9.05 0.44 20.89
CA SER A 19 9.30 0.05 22.28
C SER A 19 10.70 0.52 22.66
N GLU A 20 10.82 1.07 23.87
CA GLU A 20 12.11 1.42 24.44
C GLU A 20 12.77 0.19 25.08
N LEU A 21 14.11 0.19 25.07
CA LEU A 21 14.89 -0.84 25.76
C LEU A 21 14.68 -0.72 27.28
N ASN A 22 14.64 -1.86 27.97
CA ASN A 22 14.46 -1.96 29.42
C ASN A 22 13.14 -1.36 29.94
N GLN A 23 12.13 -1.23 29.09
CA GLN A 23 10.79 -0.81 29.48
C GLN A 23 9.74 -1.85 29.08
N SER A 24 8.66 -1.92 29.86
CA SER A 24 7.50 -2.75 29.52
C SER A 24 6.45 -1.87 28.86
N SER A 25 6.15 -2.17 27.59
CA SER A 25 5.12 -1.48 26.82
C SER A 25 3.83 -2.30 26.82
N ARG A 26 2.71 -1.67 27.20
CA ARG A 26 1.38 -2.28 27.07
C ARG A 26 0.60 -1.59 25.95
N ILE A 27 0.25 -2.35 24.93
CA ILE A 27 -0.54 -1.87 23.80
C ILE A 27 -1.98 -2.38 23.98
N SER A 28 -2.94 -1.45 24.04
CA SER A 28 -4.37 -1.77 24.01
C SER A 28 -4.91 -1.41 22.63
N VAL A 29 -5.58 -2.36 21.97
CA VAL A 29 -6.10 -2.19 20.62
C VAL A 29 -7.63 -2.25 20.67
N SER A 30 -8.30 -1.28 20.05
CA SER A 30 -9.74 -1.29 19.80
C SER A 30 -9.95 -1.41 18.29
N VAL A 31 -10.88 -2.26 17.87
CA VAL A 31 -11.13 -2.55 16.46
C VAL A 31 -12.52 -2.06 16.07
N SER A 32 -12.59 -1.34 14.95
CA SER A 32 -13.84 -1.00 14.27
C SER A 32 -13.81 -1.65 12.89
N HIS A 33 -14.94 -2.24 12.47
CA HIS A 33 -15.05 -2.92 11.19
C HIS A 33 -16.35 -2.53 10.51
N ILE A 34 -16.26 -2.19 9.21
CA ILE A 34 -17.41 -1.84 8.38
C ILE A 34 -17.64 -2.99 7.40
N ARG A 35 -18.88 -3.48 7.32
CA ARG A 35 -19.32 -4.44 6.29
C ARG A 35 -20.31 -3.76 5.38
N ALA A 36 -20.08 -3.88 4.09
CA ALA A 36 -21.09 -3.52 3.10
C ALA A 36 -22.20 -4.58 3.09
N ASP A 37 -23.42 -4.14 2.78
CA ASP A 37 -24.55 -5.03 2.51
C ASP A 37 -24.47 -5.57 1.07
N ASP A 38 -25.00 -6.77 0.83
CA ASP A 38 -24.99 -7.42 -0.48
C ASP A 38 -25.69 -6.59 -1.57
N SER A 39 -26.59 -5.66 -1.18
CA SER A 39 -27.20 -4.69 -2.10
C SER A 39 -26.20 -3.83 -2.85
N LEU A 40 -24.96 -3.70 -2.37
CA LEU A 40 -23.89 -2.98 -3.04
C LEU A 40 -23.60 -3.56 -4.44
N HIS A 41 -23.85 -4.85 -4.67
CA HIS A 41 -23.69 -5.49 -5.99
C HIS A 41 -24.65 -4.94 -7.06
N ARG A 42 -25.73 -4.23 -6.67
CA ARG A 42 -26.71 -3.66 -7.60
C ARG A 42 -26.26 -2.36 -8.26
N LEU A 43 -25.25 -1.70 -7.69
CA LEU A 43 -24.68 -0.49 -8.27
C LEU A 43 -23.67 -0.88 -9.36
N ASP A 44 -23.42 -0.03 -10.34
CA ASP A 44 -22.29 -0.26 -11.24
C ASP A 44 -20.98 0.22 -10.60
N GLU A 45 -19.84 -0.33 -11.02
CA GLU A 45 -18.52 0.07 -10.50
C GLU A 45 -18.29 1.58 -10.62
N LYS A 46 -18.75 2.18 -11.72
CA LYS A 46 -18.68 3.63 -11.97
C LYS A 46 -19.42 4.44 -10.90
N ASP A 47 -20.56 3.94 -10.43
CA ASP A 47 -21.38 4.63 -9.43
C ASP A 47 -20.83 4.42 -8.01
N ARG A 48 -20.31 3.22 -7.73
CA ARG A 48 -19.65 2.90 -6.45
C ARG A 48 -18.31 3.58 -6.26
N LYS A 49 -17.60 3.89 -7.37
CA LYS A 49 -16.23 4.41 -7.38
C LYS A 49 -15.20 3.50 -6.70
N CYS A 50 -15.56 2.25 -6.41
CA CYS A 50 -14.69 1.20 -5.89
C CYS A 50 -15.06 -0.13 -6.55
N PHE A 51 -14.12 -1.08 -6.51
CA PHE A 51 -14.26 -2.41 -7.10
C PHE A 51 -14.29 -3.49 -6.03
N PHE A 52 -15.01 -4.57 -6.32
CA PHE A 52 -15.00 -5.76 -5.48
C PHE A 52 -13.70 -6.54 -5.68
N TYR A 53 -13.17 -7.11 -4.62
CA TYR A 53 -11.90 -7.82 -4.64
C TYR A 53 -11.85 -8.93 -5.70
N GLU A 54 -12.95 -9.65 -5.86
CA GLU A 54 -13.12 -10.77 -6.80
C GLU A 54 -13.09 -10.32 -8.27
N THR A 55 -13.31 -9.04 -8.55
CA THR A 55 -13.41 -8.52 -9.93
C THR A 55 -12.08 -8.04 -10.51
N ARG A 56 -11.10 -7.76 -9.65
CA ARG A 56 -9.84 -7.05 -10.03
C ARG A 56 -8.58 -7.72 -9.49
N THR A 57 -8.72 -8.86 -8.82
CA THR A 57 -7.59 -9.62 -8.32
C THR A 57 -6.72 -10.11 -9.46
N THR A 58 -5.48 -9.63 -9.51
CA THR A 58 -4.45 -10.21 -10.35
C THR A 58 -3.90 -11.47 -9.68
N GLU A 59 -3.82 -12.58 -10.42
CA GLU A 59 -3.32 -13.87 -9.92
C GLU A 59 -1.80 -13.90 -9.60
N THR A 60 -1.10 -12.77 -9.74
CA THR A 60 0.32 -12.65 -9.43
C THR A 60 0.55 -12.86 -7.94
N LYS A 61 1.10 -14.03 -7.59
CA LYS A 61 1.50 -14.38 -6.23
C LYS A 61 2.50 -13.32 -5.71
N ASN A 62 2.42 -13.00 -4.42
CA ASN A 62 3.30 -12.05 -3.71
C ASN A 62 3.13 -10.56 -4.03
N PHE A 63 2.01 -10.16 -4.64
CA PHE A 63 1.68 -8.74 -4.85
C PHE A 63 0.79 -8.19 -3.72
N PRO A 64 0.93 -6.93 -3.29
CA PRO A 64 0.04 -6.36 -2.27
C PRO A 64 -1.45 -6.49 -2.62
N SER A 65 -1.83 -6.24 -3.88
CA SER A 65 -3.22 -6.39 -4.36
C SER A 65 -3.67 -7.82 -4.60
N SER A 66 -2.78 -8.82 -4.49
CA SER A 66 -3.15 -10.24 -4.51
C SER A 66 -3.73 -10.72 -3.17
N ARG A 67 -3.80 -9.84 -2.15
CA ARG A 67 -4.31 -10.13 -0.81
C ARG A 67 -5.70 -9.56 -0.60
N SER A 68 -5.90 -8.30 -0.95
CA SER A 68 -7.21 -7.62 -0.86
C SER A 68 -7.31 -6.42 -1.79
N ASN A 69 -8.51 -5.87 -1.91
CA ASN A 69 -8.79 -4.60 -2.59
C ASN A 69 -8.63 -3.38 -1.67
N ALA A 70 -7.94 -3.54 -0.53
CA ALA A 70 -7.63 -2.42 0.35
C ALA A 70 -6.82 -1.35 -0.40
N GLU A 71 -7.14 -0.09 -0.10
CA GLU A 71 -6.50 1.05 -0.75
C GLU A 71 -4.97 1.08 -0.51
N ASP A 72 -4.55 0.73 0.71
CA ASP A 72 -3.13 0.64 1.08
C ASP A 72 -2.34 -0.37 0.25
N ASN A 73 -2.98 -1.46 -0.15
CA ASN A 73 -2.40 -2.44 -1.06
C ASN A 73 -2.21 -1.86 -2.46
N CYS A 74 -3.18 -1.09 -2.95
CA CYS A 74 -3.08 -0.40 -4.24
C CYS A 74 -1.93 0.62 -4.25
N PHE A 75 -1.82 1.43 -3.19
CA PHE A 75 -0.70 2.36 -3.08
C PHE A 75 0.65 1.65 -2.97
N SER A 76 0.70 0.53 -2.23
CA SER A 76 1.91 -0.27 -2.11
C SER A 76 2.36 -0.85 -3.44
N GLU A 77 1.43 -1.44 -4.19
CA GLU A 77 1.66 -1.85 -5.56
C GLU A 77 2.16 -0.69 -6.45
N CYS A 78 1.51 0.47 -6.36
CA CYS A 78 1.86 1.64 -7.17
C CYS A 78 3.30 2.09 -6.90
N ARG A 79 3.70 2.17 -5.63
CA ARG A 79 5.08 2.51 -5.25
C ARG A 79 6.09 1.50 -5.76
N LEU A 80 5.77 0.21 -5.70
CA LEU A 80 6.67 -0.85 -6.16
C LEU A 80 6.83 -0.81 -7.69
N LYS A 81 5.73 -0.68 -8.44
CA LYS A 81 5.75 -0.50 -9.90
C LYS A 81 6.50 0.76 -10.32
N ASN A 82 6.29 1.88 -9.61
CA ASN A 82 6.96 3.14 -9.91
C ASN A 82 8.47 3.08 -9.60
N THR A 83 8.85 2.40 -8.50
CA THR A 83 10.25 2.16 -8.15
C THR A 83 10.96 1.39 -9.25
N PHE A 84 10.35 0.30 -9.74
CA PHE A 84 10.89 -0.46 -10.86
C PHE A 84 10.99 0.40 -12.14
N LYS A 85 9.91 1.12 -12.50
CA LYS A 85 9.88 1.95 -13.70
C LYS A 85 10.92 3.07 -13.71
N MET A 86 11.16 3.71 -12.55
CA MET A 86 12.03 4.88 -12.45
C MET A 86 13.48 4.53 -12.11
N CYS A 87 13.70 3.51 -11.28
CA CYS A 87 15.02 3.15 -10.77
C CYS A 87 15.54 1.81 -11.30
N ASN A 88 14.75 1.11 -12.12
CA ASN A 88 15.10 -0.19 -12.71
C ASN A 88 15.56 -1.24 -11.69
N CYS A 89 15.02 -1.16 -10.47
CA CYS A 89 15.30 -2.08 -9.38
C CYS A 89 14.03 -2.34 -8.58
N THR A 90 14.00 -3.45 -7.84
CA THR A 90 12.90 -3.76 -6.91
C THR A 90 13.41 -3.96 -5.49
N PRO A 91 12.61 -3.63 -4.46
CA PRO A 91 12.93 -4.04 -3.10
C PRO A 91 13.01 -5.57 -3.00
N TYR A 92 13.90 -6.09 -2.15
CA TYR A 92 14.13 -7.54 -2.02
C TYR A 92 12.89 -8.37 -1.66
N TYR A 93 11.90 -7.74 -1.03
CA TYR A 93 10.64 -8.36 -0.59
C TYR A 93 9.55 -8.34 -1.67
N PHE A 94 9.84 -7.77 -2.84
CA PHE A 94 8.92 -7.67 -3.95
C PHE A 94 9.37 -8.61 -5.07
N ASP A 95 8.61 -9.68 -5.25
CA ASP A 95 8.89 -10.68 -6.26
C ASP A 95 8.11 -10.35 -7.53
N VAL A 96 8.79 -9.73 -8.49
CA VAL A 96 8.31 -9.69 -9.86
C VAL A 96 9.18 -10.69 -10.60
N GLU A 97 8.58 -11.72 -11.19
CA GLU A 97 9.28 -12.67 -12.07
C GLU A 97 9.99 -11.97 -13.26
N GLU A 98 9.76 -10.67 -13.45
CA GLU A 98 10.40 -9.82 -14.46
C GLU A 98 11.50 -8.87 -13.90
N SER A 99 11.75 -8.88 -12.59
CA SER A 99 12.74 -8.00 -11.93
C SER A 99 14.14 -8.64 -11.91
N LYS A 100 14.99 -8.26 -12.87
CA LYS A 100 16.37 -8.78 -12.96
C LYS A 100 17.33 -8.24 -11.89
N GLN A 101 16.96 -7.21 -11.11
CA GLN A 101 17.89 -6.56 -10.16
C GLN A 101 17.19 -6.03 -8.90
N GLN A 102 17.70 -6.42 -7.72
CA GLN A 102 17.28 -5.88 -6.43
C GLN A 102 17.90 -4.49 -6.19
N CYS A 103 17.16 -3.61 -5.50
CA CYS A 103 17.66 -2.30 -5.12
C CYS A 103 18.77 -2.41 -4.06
N GLY A 104 20.01 -2.14 -4.45
CA GLY A 104 21.16 -1.95 -3.54
C GLY A 104 21.54 -0.48 -3.29
N ILE A 105 22.74 -0.30 -2.73
CA ILE A 105 23.32 1.01 -2.37
C ILE A 105 23.46 1.92 -3.61
N GLU A 106 23.77 1.34 -4.76
CA GLU A 106 23.91 2.01 -6.05
C GLU A 106 22.62 2.72 -6.51
N HIS A 107 21.46 2.28 -6.02
CA HIS A 107 20.16 2.86 -6.37
C HIS A 107 19.71 3.97 -5.43
N ILE A 108 20.41 4.22 -4.30
CA ILE A 108 19.97 5.17 -3.25
C ILE A 108 19.71 6.57 -3.82
N GLN A 109 20.55 7.03 -4.75
CA GLN A 109 20.35 8.35 -5.37
C GLN A 109 19.03 8.44 -6.15
N CYS A 110 18.64 7.37 -6.84
CA CYS A 110 17.36 7.32 -7.54
C CYS A 110 16.19 7.21 -6.56
N LEU A 111 16.28 6.30 -5.60
CA LEU A 111 15.25 6.07 -4.58
C LEU A 111 14.93 7.34 -3.78
N ASN A 112 15.95 8.14 -3.46
CA ASN A 112 15.79 9.44 -2.80
C ASN A 112 15.07 10.46 -3.68
N LYS A 113 15.36 10.50 -4.99
CA LYS A 113 14.70 11.42 -5.92
C LYS A 113 13.21 11.14 -6.08
N ILE A 114 12.83 9.87 -6.18
CA ILE A 114 11.42 9.47 -6.32
C ILE A 114 10.70 9.35 -4.97
N LYS A 115 11.39 9.66 -3.87
CA LYS A 115 10.82 9.72 -2.52
C LYS A 115 10.10 8.43 -2.11
N VAL A 116 10.63 7.24 -2.46
CA VAL A 116 10.01 5.93 -2.14
C VAL A 116 9.73 5.78 -0.63
N LEU A 117 10.57 6.41 0.20
CA LEU A 117 10.46 6.38 1.66
C LEU A 117 9.58 7.48 2.25
N GLN A 118 9.21 8.51 1.48
CA GLN A 118 8.28 9.52 1.96
C GLN A 118 6.88 8.95 1.77
N HIS A 119 6.14 8.86 2.87
CA HIS A 119 4.73 8.52 2.90
C HIS A 119 4.00 9.11 1.68
N ASN A 120 3.10 8.31 1.09
CA ASN A 120 2.01 8.84 0.27
C ASN A 120 1.55 10.15 0.92
N ALA A 121 1.43 11.22 0.12
CA ALA A 121 0.82 12.46 0.58
C ALA A 121 -0.42 12.08 1.37
N ARG A 122 -0.44 12.38 2.68
CA ARG A 122 -1.70 12.30 3.42
C ARG A 122 -2.64 13.24 2.66
N GLU A 123 -3.70 12.70 2.07
CA GLU A 123 -4.85 13.54 1.75
C GLU A 123 -5.20 14.31 3.04
N SER A 124 -5.43 15.61 2.92
CA SER A 124 -6.12 16.31 4.01
C SER A 124 -7.48 15.64 4.14
N GLU A 125 -7.84 15.20 5.34
CA GLU A 125 -9.16 14.63 5.66
C GLU A 125 -10.34 15.57 5.28
N GLU A 126 -10.04 16.80 4.87
CA GLU A 126 -10.98 17.86 4.49
C GLU A 126 -11.37 17.89 3.01
N GLU A 127 -10.71 17.16 2.10
CA GLU A 127 -11.09 17.13 0.67
C GLU A 127 -11.34 15.70 0.17
N PHE A 128 -12.60 15.35 -0.05
CA PHE A 128 -12.97 14.20 -0.87
C PHE A 128 -12.69 14.50 -2.35
N GLY A 129 -11.55 14.07 -2.88
CA GLY A 129 -11.27 14.15 -4.32
C GLY A 129 -9.78 14.11 -4.69
N PHE A 130 -9.48 13.49 -5.82
CA PHE A 130 -8.11 13.24 -6.30
C PHE A 130 -7.22 14.49 -6.30
N LEU A 131 -6.03 14.35 -5.69
CA LEU A 131 -4.92 15.28 -5.82
C LEU A 131 -4.60 15.57 -7.30
N LYS A 132 -4.53 16.86 -7.66
CA LYS A 132 -3.95 17.28 -8.94
C LYS A 132 -2.43 17.10 -8.86
N TRP A 133 -1.93 16.08 -9.54
CA TRP A 133 -0.51 15.91 -9.79
C TRP A 133 -0.04 17.05 -10.71
N SER A 134 0.81 17.95 -10.21
CA SER A 134 1.53 18.89 -11.06
C SER A 134 2.63 18.14 -11.82
N ALA A 135 2.62 18.29 -13.14
CA ALA A 135 3.59 17.72 -14.08
C ALA A 135 5.03 18.16 -13.80
#